data_AF-A0A8H4UQI8-F1
#
_entry.id   AF-A0A8H4UQI8-F1
#
_cell.length_a   1.000
_cell.length_b   1.000
_cell.length_c   1.000
_cell.angle_alpha   90.00
_cell.angle_beta   90.00
_cell.angle_gamma   90.00
#
_symmetry.space_group_name_H-M   'P 1'
#
loop_
_entity.id
_entity.type
_entity.pdbx_description
1 polymer ?
#
loop_
_entity_poly.entity_id
_entity_poly.type
_entity_poly.pdbx_seq_one_letter_code
_entity_poly.pdbx_strand_id
1 'polypeptide(L)'
;MARTKTLCGNRPIVMLVGALLLFVGIVSASVNPGVVRRQEVTATATKSEATGMDFESLTGCHNHGTVQFCMADSTEYQIVAEADVTATEDAPASYTDCHNHGSDMYCMNPNGGEVQVLAADETAPTQTAQETGTNSASDSAEITAVSDCHMHDTSLFCMGPSSTEYYVQTTITNTEEYPAQLTDCHSHGEETYCMSDDGEAPIVAQDDIESGEAEPEEEHCHFHAGVEHCVGGGHGSESESGGRSCGKVDRDYKIGIRIGMLFVVLVASSIGVFGPILMSTFMPIKSNTFLTILKQFGTGVIISTAFVHLFTHASMMFGNECLGELLYEATTAAIVMAGLFISFLIEFCVHRAMRWQAAKKAETDDSFMSPKAIEKAEMANISIMEAGIIFHSLLIGITLVVAGDSFFITLSIVIIFHQLFEGIALGTRIASLGYGQSALALSHSHSHSHSHSHSPASPVDRSGHSTVSLWKKLVLASGFAIVTPIGMAIGIGVLNVFNGNDPNTLIAIGTLDALSAGILVWVGLVEMWAQDWMLGGELTDASALTTTLAMIGLLSGMVLMSLLGKWA
;
A
#
# COMPACT_ATOMS: atom_id res chain seq x y z
N MET A 1 28.09 19.18 -43.10
CA MET A 1 27.28 18.79 -41.92
C MET A 1 28.24 18.44 -40.79
N ALA A 2 28.51 19.41 -39.92
CA ALA A 2 29.46 19.33 -38.83
C ALA A 2 28.75 19.62 -37.51
N ARG A 3 29.23 18.98 -36.44
CA ARG A 3 28.95 19.21 -35.01
C ARG A 3 27.59 18.74 -34.44
N THR A 4 27.53 17.44 -34.17
CA THR A 4 26.92 16.87 -32.94
C THR A 4 27.91 15.87 -32.35
N LYS A 5 29.09 16.37 -31.97
CA LYS A 5 30.06 15.66 -31.13
C LYS A 5 30.07 16.38 -29.79
N THR A 6 29.59 15.68 -28.75
CA THR A 6 29.88 15.78 -27.30
C THR A 6 28.58 15.74 -26.50
N LEU A 7 28.21 14.55 -26.05
CA LEU A 7 27.45 14.38 -24.81
C LEU A 7 27.75 13.03 -24.16
N CYS A 8 28.18 12.01 -24.92
CA CYS A 8 28.50 10.68 -24.37
C CYS A 8 30.02 10.44 -24.24
N GLY A 9 30.63 11.01 -23.20
CA GLY A 9 32.05 10.82 -22.86
C GLY A 9 32.26 9.66 -21.89
N ASN A 10 32.88 8.57 -22.40
CA ASN A 10 33.66 7.47 -21.80
C ASN A 10 33.61 7.08 -20.29
N ARG A 11 32.58 7.46 -19.51
CA ARG A 11 32.45 7.05 -18.10
C ARG A 11 31.00 6.60 -17.83
N PRO A 12 30.62 5.38 -18.20
CA PRO A 12 29.25 4.88 -18.00
C PRO A 12 28.84 4.91 -16.53
N ILE A 13 29.77 4.68 -15.59
CA ILE A 13 29.51 4.74 -14.14
C ILE A 13 29.23 6.17 -13.66
N VAL A 14 29.92 7.19 -14.22
CA VAL A 14 29.67 8.60 -13.86
C VAL A 14 28.39 9.11 -14.51
N MET A 15 28.01 8.56 -15.66
CA MET A 15 26.69 8.80 -16.25
C MET A 15 25.58 8.07 -15.51
N LEU A 16 25.81 6.88 -14.96
CA LEU A 16 24.80 6.13 -14.21
C LEU A 16 24.60 6.76 -12.83
N VAL A 17 25.67 7.08 -12.10
CA VAL A 17 25.61 7.84 -10.83
C VAL A 17 25.11 9.27 -11.08
N GLY A 18 25.55 9.91 -12.18
CA GLY A 18 25.07 11.22 -12.58
C GLY A 18 23.59 11.21 -12.98
N ALA A 19 23.12 10.17 -13.69
CA ALA A 19 21.72 9.97 -14.02
C ALA A 19 20.92 9.63 -12.78
N LEU A 20 21.41 8.77 -11.87
CA LEU A 20 20.77 8.44 -10.60
C LEU A 20 20.65 9.66 -9.68
N LEU A 21 21.66 10.54 -9.64
CA LEU A 21 21.60 11.81 -8.91
C LEU A 21 20.73 12.85 -9.62
N LEU A 22 20.75 12.89 -10.96
CA LEU A 22 19.78 13.65 -11.74
C LEU A 22 18.37 13.12 -11.48
N PHE A 23 18.22 11.83 -11.23
CA PHE A 23 16.96 11.12 -11.06
C PHE A 23 16.42 11.31 -9.66
N VAL A 24 17.24 11.21 -8.62
CA VAL A 24 16.90 11.66 -7.26
C VAL A 24 16.57 13.15 -7.27
N GLY A 25 17.32 13.97 -8.02
CA GLY A 25 17.04 15.39 -8.20
C GLY A 25 15.75 15.68 -8.98
N ILE A 26 15.44 14.90 -10.02
CA ILE A 26 14.21 15.01 -10.83
C ILE A 26 13.02 14.49 -10.06
N VAL A 27 13.12 13.38 -9.33
CA VAL A 27 12.06 12.84 -8.45
C VAL A 27 11.81 13.83 -7.32
N SER A 28 12.86 14.34 -6.66
CA SER A 28 12.72 15.41 -5.65
C SER A 28 12.14 16.72 -6.23
N ALA A 29 12.32 17.00 -7.52
CA ALA A 29 11.73 18.15 -8.21
C ALA A 29 10.35 17.87 -8.85
N SER A 30 9.98 16.59 -9.04
CA SER A 30 8.70 16.12 -9.58
C SER A 30 7.69 15.80 -8.48
N VAL A 31 8.17 15.61 -7.24
CA VAL A 31 7.42 15.79 -6.00
C VAL A 31 7.13 17.29 -5.85
N ASN A 32 6.32 17.83 -6.75
CA ASN A 32 5.70 19.13 -6.60
C ASN A 32 4.53 18.94 -5.59
N PRO A 33 4.21 19.92 -4.72
CA PRO A 33 3.18 19.76 -3.69
C PRO A 33 1.74 19.59 -4.23
N GLY A 34 1.57 19.54 -5.55
CA GLY A 34 0.29 19.43 -6.22
C GLY A 34 -0.14 17.98 -6.50
N VAL A 35 0.26 16.99 -5.69
CA VAL A 35 -0.30 15.63 -5.72
C VAL A 35 -1.48 15.49 -4.75
N VAL A 36 -1.58 16.41 -3.80
CA VAL A 36 -2.61 16.45 -2.76
C VAL A 36 -3.52 17.64 -3.01
N ARG A 37 -4.83 17.46 -2.89
CA ARG A 37 -5.75 18.60 -2.87
C ARG A 37 -5.55 19.32 -1.54
N ARG A 38 -4.92 20.50 -1.56
CA ARG A 38 -4.82 21.34 -0.36
C ARG A 38 -6.23 21.83 -0.02
N GLN A 39 -6.91 21.19 0.93
CA GLN A 39 -7.96 21.87 1.67
C GLN A 39 -7.26 22.92 2.53
N GLU A 40 -7.19 24.16 2.05
CA GLU A 40 -6.95 25.28 2.93
C GLU A 40 -8.17 25.41 3.84
N VAL A 41 -8.21 24.62 4.91
CA VAL A 41 -8.90 25.06 6.11
C VAL A 41 -8.03 26.19 6.64
N THR A 42 -8.26 27.39 6.11
CA THR A 42 -7.80 28.62 6.73
C THR A 42 -8.58 28.71 8.04
N ALA A 43 -8.08 28.05 9.09
CA ALA A 43 -8.47 28.32 10.45
C ALA A 43 -7.97 29.74 10.77
N THR A 44 -8.67 30.72 10.23
CA THR A 44 -8.67 32.06 10.80
C THR A 44 -9.35 31.88 12.14
N ALA A 45 -8.55 31.75 13.20
CA ALA A 45 -9.03 31.91 14.57
C ALA A 45 -9.45 33.37 14.75
N THR A 46 -10.54 33.77 14.11
CA THR A 46 -11.37 34.88 14.52
C THR A 46 -12.26 34.33 15.61
N LYS A 47 -11.93 34.72 16.84
CA LYS A 47 -12.80 34.59 18.00
C LYS A 47 -14.07 35.39 17.67
N SER A 48 -15.05 34.75 17.04
CA SER A 48 -16.36 35.36 16.80
C SER A 48 -17.17 35.13 18.06
N GLU A 49 -17.56 36.23 18.69
CA GLU A 49 -18.60 36.25 19.70
C GLU A 49 -19.85 35.55 19.16
N ALA A 50 -20.46 34.69 19.99
CA ALA A 50 -21.75 34.09 19.73
C ALA A 50 -22.81 35.20 19.67
N THR A 51 -23.26 35.53 18.46
CA THR A 51 -24.53 36.23 18.24
C THR A 51 -25.60 35.16 18.05
N GLY A 52 -26.53 35.07 19.00
CA GLY A 52 -27.70 34.19 18.90
C GLY A 52 -28.61 34.61 17.74
N MET A 53 -29.40 33.65 17.24
CA MET A 53 -30.48 33.91 16.29
C MET A 53 -31.59 34.68 17.01
N ASP A 54 -31.88 35.91 16.59
CA ASP A 54 -32.94 36.76 17.17
C ASP A 54 -33.94 37.17 16.07
N PHE A 55 -35.02 36.40 15.89
CA PHE A 55 -36.16 36.77 15.04
C PHE A 55 -37.49 36.27 15.65
N GLU A 56 -38.59 37.00 15.44
CA GLU A 56 -39.89 36.71 16.11
C GLU A 56 -40.86 35.88 15.25
N SER A 57 -40.64 35.79 13.94
CA SER A 57 -41.50 35.03 13.01
C SER A 57 -40.77 34.61 11.73
N LEU A 58 -41.23 33.52 11.12
CA LEU A 58 -40.77 32.98 9.84
C LEU A 58 -41.90 33.00 8.82
N THR A 59 -41.60 33.41 7.60
CA THR A 59 -42.58 33.55 6.51
C THR A 59 -42.03 33.00 5.19
N GLY A 60 -42.91 32.77 4.20
CA GLY A 60 -42.47 32.37 2.86
C GLY A 60 -41.92 30.94 2.81
N CYS A 61 -42.51 30.03 3.56
CA CYS A 61 -42.06 28.64 3.64
C CYS A 61 -42.29 27.87 2.32
N HIS A 62 -41.33 27.02 1.95
CA HIS A 62 -41.39 26.16 0.77
C HIS A 62 -40.61 24.85 1.00
N ASN A 63 -40.92 23.81 0.22
CA ASN A 63 -40.36 22.47 0.43
C ASN A 63 -39.31 22.13 -0.62
N HIS A 64 -38.23 21.47 -0.18
CA HIS A 64 -37.27 20.77 -1.02
C HIS A 64 -37.28 19.29 -0.65
N GLY A 65 -37.96 18.47 -1.47
CA GLY A 65 -38.18 17.06 -1.14
C GLY A 65 -39.11 16.90 0.06
N THR A 66 -38.64 16.24 1.12
CA THR A 66 -39.38 16.02 2.39
C THR A 66 -39.07 17.06 3.47
N VAL A 67 -38.20 18.03 3.19
CA VAL A 67 -37.72 19.03 4.15
C VAL A 67 -38.32 20.39 3.82
N GLN A 68 -38.81 21.11 4.84
CA GLN A 68 -39.40 22.45 4.71
C GLN A 68 -38.40 23.54 5.12
N PHE A 69 -38.29 24.58 4.30
CA PHE A 69 -37.46 25.75 4.52
C PHE A 69 -38.32 27.02 4.61
N CYS A 70 -37.97 27.94 5.49
CA CYS A 70 -38.69 29.20 5.75
C CYS A 70 -37.72 30.38 5.84
N MET A 71 -38.21 31.58 5.53
CA MET A 71 -37.39 32.79 5.52
C MET A 71 -37.63 33.63 6.78
N ALA A 72 -36.54 34.05 7.43
CA ALA A 72 -36.56 35.18 8.36
C ALA A 72 -35.68 36.28 7.75
N ASP A 73 -36.29 37.44 7.51
CA ASP A 73 -35.73 38.54 6.72
C ASP A 73 -35.24 38.13 5.33
N SER A 74 -33.94 37.88 5.16
CA SER A 74 -33.30 37.48 3.90
C SER A 74 -32.53 36.16 3.99
N THR A 75 -32.62 35.47 5.12
CA THR A 75 -31.90 34.23 5.38
C THR A 75 -32.89 33.07 5.46
N GLU A 76 -32.49 31.94 4.88
CA GLU A 76 -33.28 30.73 4.81
C GLU A 76 -32.92 29.79 5.97
N TYR A 77 -33.94 29.25 6.62
CA TYR A 77 -33.81 28.37 7.78
C TYR A 77 -34.62 27.10 7.58
N GLN A 78 -34.08 25.97 8.03
CA GLN A 78 -34.73 24.67 7.94
C GLN A 78 -35.65 24.46 9.14
N ILE A 79 -36.85 23.94 8.88
CA ILE A 79 -37.79 23.49 9.91
C ILE A 79 -37.61 21.99 10.14
N VAL A 80 -37.28 21.62 11.38
CA VAL A 80 -37.22 20.22 11.81
C VAL A 80 -38.56 19.89 12.46
N ALA A 81 -39.39 19.12 11.75
CA ALA A 81 -40.66 18.63 12.28
C ALA A 81 -40.43 17.28 12.97
N GLU A 82 -40.86 17.14 14.23
CA GLU A 82 -40.87 15.86 14.93
C GLU A 82 -41.87 14.89 14.27
N ALA A 83 -41.50 13.62 14.21
CA ALA A 83 -42.19 12.58 13.42
C ALA A 83 -43.57 12.15 13.96
N ASP A 84 -44.14 12.83 14.97
CA ASP A 84 -45.41 12.46 15.60
C ASP A 84 -46.63 13.26 15.08
N VAL A 85 -46.45 14.03 14.00
CA VAL A 85 -47.59 14.66 13.30
C VAL A 85 -48.03 13.76 12.16
N THR A 86 -49.12 13.03 12.38
CA THR A 86 -49.84 12.24 11.37
C THR A 86 -49.86 12.96 10.02
N ALA A 87 -49.19 12.37 9.03
CA ALA A 87 -49.07 12.86 7.68
C ALA A 87 -50.43 12.89 6.95
N THR A 88 -51.22 13.95 7.17
CA THR A 88 -52.40 14.27 6.33
C THR A 88 -52.79 15.75 6.25
N GLU A 89 -52.00 16.71 6.75
CA GLU A 89 -52.29 18.14 6.53
C GLU A 89 -51.11 18.88 5.89
N ASP A 90 -51.43 19.80 4.96
CA ASP A 90 -50.47 20.63 4.22
C ASP A 90 -49.57 21.42 5.20
N ALA A 91 -48.25 21.40 4.93
CA ALA A 91 -47.28 22.08 5.78
C ALA A 91 -47.56 23.60 5.89
N PRO A 92 -47.43 24.23 7.08
CA PRO A 92 -47.74 25.64 7.30
C PRO A 92 -46.91 26.59 6.42
N ALA A 93 -47.52 27.70 5.97
CA ALA A 93 -46.83 28.72 5.16
C ALA A 93 -46.01 29.73 5.98
N SER A 94 -46.17 29.75 7.31
CA SER A 94 -45.49 30.65 8.24
C SER A 94 -45.54 30.13 9.67
N TYR A 95 -44.52 30.48 10.47
CA TYR A 95 -44.41 30.17 11.90
C TYR A 95 -44.21 31.47 12.69
N THR A 96 -44.74 31.52 13.91
CA THR A 96 -44.74 32.74 14.74
C THR A 96 -44.30 32.43 16.16
N ASP A 97 -44.01 33.46 16.96
CA ASP A 97 -43.68 33.33 18.39
C ASP A 97 -42.40 32.51 18.64
N CYS A 98 -41.35 32.86 17.88
CA CYS A 98 -40.06 32.19 17.97
C CYS A 98 -39.31 32.57 19.26
N HIS A 99 -38.80 31.59 20.00
CA HIS A 99 -38.10 31.79 21.26
C HIS A 99 -36.93 30.81 21.55
N ASN A 100 -35.91 31.37 22.22
CA ASN A 100 -34.73 30.75 22.86
C ASN A 100 -34.97 29.52 23.77
N HIS A 101 -34.52 28.31 23.42
CA HIS A 101 -34.20 27.26 24.40
C HIS A 101 -32.69 26.98 24.40
N GLY A 102 -31.96 27.63 25.30
CA GLY A 102 -30.50 27.53 25.30
C GLY A 102 -29.87 28.22 24.09
N SER A 103 -29.13 27.47 23.25
CA SER A 103 -28.60 27.95 21.96
C SER A 103 -29.58 27.77 20.80
N ASP A 104 -30.67 27.04 21.01
CA ASP A 104 -31.47 26.47 19.93
C ASP A 104 -32.79 27.22 19.79
N MET A 105 -33.15 27.53 18.54
CA MET A 105 -34.29 28.37 18.21
C MET A 105 -35.54 27.53 17.93
N TYR A 106 -36.65 27.83 18.61
CA TYR A 106 -37.94 27.15 18.41
C TYR A 106 -39.03 28.14 18.00
N CYS A 107 -39.98 27.71 17.16
CA CYS A 107 -41.10 28.52 16.70
C CYS A 107 -42.43 27.76 16.78
N MET A 108 -43.53 28.47 17.03
CA MET A 108 -44.86 27.86 17.11
C MET A 108 -45.50 27.66 15.73
N ASN A 109 -45.99 26.45 15.50
CA ASN A 109 -46.87 26.10 14.39
C ASN A 109 -48.29 26.66 14.64
N PRO A 110 -49.03 27.10 13.61
CA PRO A 110 -50.46 27.44 13.70
C PRO A 110 -51.36 26.45 14.45
N ASN A 111 -50.97 25.17 14.51
CA ASN A 111 -51.70 24.10 15.21
C ASN A 111 -51.31 23.94 16.70
N GLY A 112 -50.41 24.78 17.23
CA GLY A 112 -50.05 24.84 18.65
C GLY A 112 -48.92 23.93 19.11
N GLY A 113 -48.15 23.34 18.19
CA GLY A 113 -46.91 22.62 18.47
C GLY A 113 -45.67 23.46 18.19
N GLU A 114 -44.57 23.21 18.90
CA GLU A 114 -43.29 23.89 18.69
C GLU A 114 -42.41 23.08 17.72
N VAL A 115 -41.69 23.77 16.83
CA VAL A 115 -40.75 23.16 15.88
C VAL A 115 -39.38 23.82 16.00
N GLN A 116 -38.32 23.02 15.90
CA GLN A 116 -36.95 23.52 15.96
C GLN A 116 -36.53 24.10 14.61
N VAL A 117 -35.78 25.21 14.66
CA VAL A 117 -35.30 25.93 13.48
C VAL A 117 -33.78 25.89 13.45
N LEU A 118 -33.24 25.38 12.34
CA LEU A 118 -31.80 25.27 12.10
C LEU A 118 -31.37 26.22 10.98
N ALA A 119 -30.17 26.80 11.09
CA ALA A 119 -29.56 27.56 10.00
C ALA A 119 -29.21 26.60 8.84
N ALA A 120 -29.41 27.01 7.60
CA ALA A 120 -29.31 26.14 6.42
C ALA A 120 -27.92 25.49 6.16
N ASP A 121 -26.91 25.80 6.98
CA ASP A 121 -25.57 25.18 6.95
C ASP A 121 -25.31 24.17 8.09
N GLU A 122 -26.28 23.94 8.99
CA GLU A 122 -26.18 22.94 10.05
C GLU A 122 -27.09 21.74 9.75
N THR A 123 -26.45 20.61 9.44
CA THR A 123 -27.13 19.32 9.26
C THR A 123 -27.51 18.77 10.63
N ALA A 124 -28.79 18.45 10.81
CA ALA A 124 -29.43 18.15 12.10
C ALA A 124 -28.77 16.99 12.90
N PRO A 125 -28.60 17.15 14.23
CA PRO A 125 -28.43 16.03 15.15
C PRO A 125 -29.80 15.55 15.67
N THR A 126 -30.02 14.24 15.67
CA THR A 126 -31.13 13.60 16.38
C THR A 126 -30.74 13.39 17.84
N GLN A 127 -31.45 14.01 18.79
CA GLN A 127 -31.39 13.64 20.20
C GLN A 127 -32.78 13.42 20.80
N THR A 128 -32.84 12.25 21.43
CA THR A 128 -33.71 11.68 22.46
C THR A 128 -34.39 12.68 23.40
N ALA A 129 -35.72 12.54 23.55
CA ALA A 129 -36.46 13.06 24.70
C ALA A 129 -36.62 11.98 25.78
N GLN A 130 -36.34 12.38 27.02
CA GLN A 130 -36.67 11.68 28.25
C GLN A 130 -37.97 12.29 28.80
N GLU A 131 -38.97 11.50 29.23
CA GLU A 131 -39.55 11.60 30.59
C GLU A 131 -40.73 10.66 30.93
N THR A 132 -40.62 10.07 32.12
CA THR A 132 -41.65 9.95 33.18
C THR A 132 -42.79 8.90 33.07
N GLY A 133 -42.45 7.69 33.51
CA GLY A 133 -43.20 6.80 34.42
C GLY A 133 -44.73 6.82 34.49
N THR A 134 -45.35 5.71 34.06
CA THR A 134 -46.50 5.11 34.75
C THR A 134 -46.36 3.57 34.80
N ASN A 135 -46.55 3.00 35.99
CA ASN A 135 -46.53 1.55 36.24
C ASN A 135 -47.69 0.85 35.51
N SER A 136 -47.44 -0.23 34.77
CA SER A 136 -48.36 -1.38 34.64
C SER A 136 -47.68 -2.61 34.02
N ALA A 137 -47.61 -3.68 34.83
CA ALA A 137 -47.67 -5.11 34.52
C ALA A 137 -46.96 -5.69 33.27
N SER A 138 -45.94 -6.50 33.55
CA SER A 138 -45.42 -7.59 32.72
C SER A 138 -46.53 -8.51 32.19
N ASP A 139 -46.74 -8.53 30.88
CA ASP A 139 -47.30 -9.65 30.15
C ASP A 139 -46.36 -9.95 28.97
N SER A 140 -45.61 -11.05 29.08
CA SER A 140 -44.75 -11.60 28.05
C SER A 140 -45.62 -12.10 26.89
N ALA A 141 -45.80 -11.27 25.86
CA ALA A 141 -46.40 -11.69 24.61
C ALA A 141 -45.38 -12.54 23.84
N GLU A 142 -45.71 -13.80 23.59
CA GLU A 142 -44.89 -14.73 22.79
C GLU A 142 -44.79 -14.19 21.35
N ILE A 143 -43.56 -13.91 20.89
CA ILE A 143 -43.31 -13.37 19.55
C ILE A 143 -43.57 -14.47 18.53
N THR A 144 -44.59 -14.33 17.69
CA THR A 144 -44.93 -15.30 16.65
C THR A 144 -44.55 -14.85 15.22
N ALA A 145 -44.27 -13.56 15.02
CA ALA A 145 -43.82 -12.96 13.76
C ALA A 145 -43.22 -11.56 13.99
N VAL A 146 -42.30 -11.13 13.11
CA VAL A 146 -41.70 -9.78 13.05
C VAL A 146 -41.82 -9.21 11.64
N SER A 147 -42.21 -7.94 11.49
CA SER A 147 -42.57 -7.29 10.21
C SER A 147 -41.87 -5.94 10.03
N ASP A 148 -42.08 -5.27 8.89
CA ASP A 148 -41.47 -3.98 8.58
C ASP A 148 -39.93 -4.01 8.69
N CYS A 149 -39.36 -5.05 8.08
CA CYS A 149 -37.93 -5.24 8.06
C CYS A 149 -37.23 -4.17 7.19
N HIS A 150 -36.17 -3.57 7.72
CA HIS A 150 -35.37 -2.58 7.03
C HIS A 150 -33.88 -2.74 7.37
N MET A 151 -33.02 -2.13 6.56
CA MET A 151 -31.57 -2.30 6.66
C MET A 151 -30.92 -1.07 7.30
N HIS A 152 -30.01 -1.32 8.23
CA HIS A 152 -28.97 -0.38 8.65
C HIS A 152 -27.63 -0.93 8.18
N ASP A 153 -27.00 -0.25 7.22
CA ASP A 153 -25.77 -0.68 6.54
C ASP A 153 -25.87 -2.10 5.94
N THR A 154 -25.40 -3.13 6.65
CA THR A 154 -25.44 -4.55 6.25
C THR A 154 -26.26 -5.44 7.19
N SER A 155 -26.95 -4.83 8.16
CA SER A 155 -27.71 -5.51 9.21
C SER A 155 -29.22 -5.34 9.00
N LEU A 156 -29.98 -6.43 9.10
CA LEU A 156 -31.43 -6.42 8.97
C LEU A 156 -32.10 -6.27 10.34
N PHE A 157 -32.99 -5.29 10.45
CA PHE A 157 -33.81 -5.03 11.63
C PHE A 157 -35.28 -5.18 11.27
N CYS A 158 -36.09 -5.75 12.15
CA CYS A 158 -37.54 -5.93 11.96
C CYS A 158 -38.31 -5.52 13.21
N MET A 159 -39.51 -4.97 13.02
CA MET A 159 -40.40 -4.54 14.11
C MET A 159 -41.22 -5.71 14.64
N GLY A 160 -41.18 -5.90 15.95
CA GLY A 160 -42.03 -6.86 16.66
C GLY A 160 -43.40 -6.28 17.05
N PRO A 161 -44.27 -7.13 17.63
CA PRO A 161 -45.66 -6.76 17.95
C PRO A 161 -45.81 -5.67 19.03
N SER A 162 -44.76 -5.39 19.80
CA SER A 162 -44.70 -4.34 20.84
C SER A 162 -44.03 -3.05 20.38
N SER A 163 -43.84 -2.86 19.07
CA SER A 163 -43.02 -1.76 18.51
C SER A 163 -41.55 -1.79 18.95
N THR A 164 -41.10 -2.90 19.51
CA THR A 164 -39.69 -3.17 19.80
C THR A 164 -39.01 -3.59 18.50
N GLU A 165 -37.86 -3.01 18.21
CA GLU A 165 -37.03 -3.38 17.06
C GLU A 165 -36.18 -4.61 17.41
N TYR A 166 -36.12 -5.58 16.50
CA TYR A 166 -35.35 -6.81 16.64
C TYR A 166 -34.28 -6.88 15.57
N TYR A 167 -33.04 -7.11 15.99
CA TYR A 167 -31.96 -7.45 15.08
C TYR A 167 -32.13 -8.89 14.60
N VAL A 168 -32.09 -9.11 13.29
CA VAL A 168 -32.19 -10.42 12.69
C VAL A 168 -30.81 -10.86 12.23
N GLN A 169 -30.25 -11.88 12.90
CA GLN A 169 -28.89 -12.33 12.66
C GLN A 169 -28.84 -13.30 11.45
N THR A 170 -29.03 -12.76 10.24
CA THR A 170 -28.93 -13.53 8.98
C THR A 170 -27.76 -13.07 8.12
N THR A 171 -27.33 -13.93 7.19
CA THR A 171 -26.24 -13.59 6.25
C THR A 171 -26.83 -13.09 4.93
N ILE A 172 -27.21 -11.82 4.84
CA ILE A 172 -27.77 -11.27 3.60
C ILE A 172 -26.63 -10.81 2.69
N THR A 173 -26.42 -11.51 1.57
CA THR A 173 -25.57 -11.00 0.49
C THR A 173 -26.33 -9.97 -0.35
N ASN A 174 -25.65 -8.87 -0.72
CA ASN A 174 -26.17 -7.62 -1.32
C ASN A 174 -26.80 -7.75 -2.74
N THR A 175 -27.35 -8.92 -3.09
CA THR A 175 -27.94 -9.23 -4.40
C THR A 175 -29.31 -9.91 -4.32
N GLU A 176 -29.90 -10.10 -3.13
CA GLU A 176 -31.25 -10.66 -2.97
C GLU A 176 -32.20 -9.71 -2.22
N GLU A 177 -33.47 -9.75 -2.61
CA GLU A 177 -34.58 -8.98 -2.05
C GLU A 177 -34.90 -9.56 -0.66
N TYR A 178 -34.74 -8.77 0.41
CA TYR A 178 -34.93 -9.22 1.79
C TYR A 178 -36.43 -9.32 2.13
N PRO A 179 -36.83 -10.27 3.00
CA PRO A 179 -38.23 -10.47 3.34
C PRO A 179 -38.76 -9.29 4.17
N ALA A 180 -39.92 -8.75 3.78
CA ALA A 180 -40.61 -7.69 4.51
C ALA A 180 -41.17 -8.16 5.88
N GLN A 181 -41.26 -9.47 6.09
CA GLN A 181 -41.76 -10.09 7.32
C GLN A 181 -41.18 -11.50 7.49
N LEU A 182 -40.77 -11.85 8.72
CA LEU A 182 -40.46 -13.23 9.14
C LEU A 182 -41.60 -13.75 10.03
N THR A 183 -41.94 -15.02 9.84
CA THR A 183 -43.07 -15.67 10.53
C THR A 183 -42.63 -16.98 11.19
N ASP A 184 -43.51 -17.61 11.95
CA ASP A 184 -43.25 -18.88 12.65
C ASP A 184 -42.10 -18.78 13.68
N CYS A 185 -42.12 -17.68 14.44
CA CYS A 185 -41.14 -17.46 15.49
C CYS A 185 -41.42 -18.37 16.70
N HIS A 186 -40.37 -18.98 17.23
CA HIS A 186 -40.43 -19.90 18.36
C HIS A 186 -39.17 -19.76 19.23
N SER A 187 -39.29 -20.05 20.52
CA SER A 187 -38.20 -19.83 21.47
C SER A 187 -37.50 -21.14 21.86
N HIS A 188 -36.16 -21.08 21.92
CA HIS A 188 -35.29 -22.12 22.44
C HIS A 188 -34.53 -21.59 23.65
N GLY A 189 -35.06 -21.81 24.85
CA GLY A 189 -34.47 -21.24 26.06
C GLY A 189 -34.77 -19.74 26.15
N GLU A 190 -33.74 -18.91 26.21
CA GLU A 190 -33.84 -17.43 26.27
C GLU A 190 -33.78 -16.78 24.88
N GLU A 191 -33.46 -17.54 23.84
CA GLU A 191 -33.33 -17.05 22.46
C GLU A 191 -34.60 -17.33 21.64
N THR A 192 -34.99 -16.39 20.78
CA THR A 192 -36.13 -16.52 19.87
C THR A 192 -35.64 -16.63 18.42
N TYR A 193 -36.19 -17.58 17.67
CA TYR A 193 -35.82 -17.87 16.29
C TYR A 193 -37.04 -17.71 15.39
N CYS A 194 -36.88 -17.11 14.22
CA CYS A 194 -37.93 -16.94 13.22
C CYS A 194 -37.54 -17.59 11.89
N MET A 195 -38.51 -18.09 11.12
CA MET A 195 -38.23 -18.70 9.83
C MET A 195 -37.97 -17.62 8.76
N SER A 196 -36.81 -17.72 8.11
CA SER A 196 -36.43 -17.00 6.90
C SER A 196 -36.36 -17.94 5.69
N ASP A 197 -36.17 -17.39 4.49
CA ASP A 197 -36.04 -18.17 3.25
C ASP A 197 -34.83 -19.13 3.26
N ASP A 198 -33.79 -18.83 4.05
CA ASP A 198 -32.57 -19.63 4.21
C ASP A 198 -32.58 -20.54 5.47
N GLY A 199 -33.67 -20.54 6.24
CA GLY A 199 -33.83 -21.33 7.47
C GLY A 199 -34.10 -20.48 8.71
N GLU A 200 -33.93 -21.06 9.90
CA GLU A 200 -34.18 -20.38 11.18
C GLU A 200 -33.13 -19.30 11.46
N ALA A 201 -33.60 -18.08 11.66
CA ALA A 201 -32.81 -16.90 11.97
C ALA A 201 -33.03 -16.50 13.44
N PRO A 202 -31.98 -16.37 14.26
CA PRO A 202 -32.13 -15.82 15.60
C PRO A 202 -32.51 -14.35 15.54
N ILE A 203 -33.42 -13.94 16.42
CA ILE A 203 -33.82 -12.55 16.63
C ILE A 203 -33.51 -12.12 18.05
N VAL A 204 -32.98 -10.91 18.20
CA VAL A 204 -32.62 -10.32 19.50
C VAL A 204 -33.26 -8.94 19.58
N ALA A 205 -33.99 -8.66 20.68
CA ALA A 205 -34.54 -7.32 20.91
C ALA A 205 -33.40 -6.31 21.03
N GLN A 206 -33.52 -5.14 20.41
CA GLN A 206 -32.50 -4.10 20.46
C GLN A 206 -32.14 -3.71 21.90
N ASP A 207 -33.13 -3.71 22.80
CA ASP A 207 -32.96 -3.40 24.23
C ASP A 207 -32.27 -4.55 25.02
N ASP A 208 -32.37 -5.78 24.53
CA ASP A 208 -31.71 -6.98 25.08
C ASP A 208 -30.37 -7.27 24.39
N ILE A 209 -29.93 -6.37 23.50
CA ILE A 209 -28.49 -6.16 23.27
C ILE A 209 -27.94 -5.45 24.52
N GLU A 210 -28.11 -6.14 25.67
CA GLU A 210 -27.29 -5.93 26.84
C GLU A 210 -25.87 -6.00 26.30
N SER A 211 -25.08 -4.98 26.59
CA SER A 211 -23.68 -4.88 26.27
C SER A 211 -22.97 -6.17 26.72
N GLY A 212 -22.99 -7.18 25.87
CA GLY A 212 -21.95 -8.17 25.83
C GLY A 212 -20.71 -7.33 25.68
N GLU A 213 -19.84 -7.38 26.67
CA GLU A 213 -18.46 -6.97 26.55
C GLU A 213 -17.89 -7.73 25.35
N ALA A 214 -18.16 -7.25 24.14
CA ALA A 214 -17.14 -7.23 23.12
C ALA A 214 -16.04 -6.41 23.79
N GLU A 215 -15.03 -7.13 24.30
CA GLU A 215 -13.69 -6.59 24.48
C GLU A 215 -13.53 -5.46 23.45
N PRO A 216 -13.25 -4.22 23.86
CA PRO A 216 -13.09 -3.14 22.89
C PRO A 216 -12.15 -3.69 21.83
N GLU A 217 -12.59 -3.77 20.57
CA GLU A 217 -11.72 -4.29 19.51
C GLU A 217 -10.44 -3.47 19.60
N GLU A 218 -9.40 -4.05 20.19
CA GLU A 218 -8.19 -3.33 20.53
C GLU A 218 -7.70 -2.76 19.21
N GLU A 219 -7.54 -1.44 19.15
CA GLU A 219 -6.97 -0.77 17.99
C GLU A 219 -5.62 -1.43 17.68
N HIS A 220 -5.57 -2.26 16.64
CA HIS A 220 -4.39 -3.06 16.35
C HIS A 220 -3.41 -2.24 15.52
N CYS A 221 -2.63 -1.42 16.24
CA CYS A 221 -1.54 -0.65 15.67
C CYS A 221 -0.36 -1.55 15.27
N HIS A 222 0.18 -1.32 14.08
CA HIS A 222 1.38 -1.97 13.55
C HIS A 222 2.16 -0.96 12.68
N PHE A 223 3.37 -1.31 12.25
CA PHE A 223 4.25 -0.39 11.53
C PHE A 223 4.59 -0.90 10.13
N HIS A 224 4.38 -0.06 9.12
CA HIS A 224 4.90 -0.27 7.77
C HIS A 224 5.85 0.87 7.42
N ALA A 225 7.07 0.53 7.03
CA ALA A 225 8.10 1.51 6.65
C ALA A 225 8.19 2.73 7.63
N GLY A 226 8.13 2.46 8.94
CA GLY A 226 8.32 3.50 9.97
C GLY A 226 7.10 4.40 10.20
N VAL A 227 5.98 4.12 9.54
CA VAL A 227 4.67 4.76 9.76
C VAL A 227 3.76 3.79 10.50
N GLU A 228 3.04 4.31 11.48
CA GLU A 228 2.11 3.53 12.29
C GLU A 228 0.73 3.50 11.61
N HIS A 229 0.17 2.30 11.50
CA HIS A 229 -1.17 2.05 10.97
C HIS A 229 -1.94 1.26 12.01
N CYS A 230 -3.13 1.73 12.38
CA CYS A 230 -3.98 0.96 13.28
C CYS A 230 -5.29 0.60 12.60
N VAL A 231 -5.64 -0.68 12.72
CA VAL A 231 -6.80 -1.31 12.10
C VAL A 231 -7.64 -1.92 13.22
N GLY A 232 -8.96 -1.77 13.17
CA GLY A 232 -9.84 -2.14 14.29
C GLY A 232 -10.05 -0.97 15.25
N GLY A 233 -11.25 -0.87 15.78
CA GLY A 233 -11.79 0.32 16.44
C GLY A 233 -13.01 0.82 15.66
N GLY A 234 -14.18 0.29 15.99
CA GLY A 234 -15.44 0.85 15.52
C GLY A 234 -15.52 2.33 15.88
N HIS A 235 -16.08 3.14 14.97
CA HIS A 235 -16.46 4.53 15.23
C HIS A 235 -17.59 4.59 16.28
N GLY A 236 -17.27 4.26 17.53
CA GLY A 236 -18.21 4.10 18.61
C GLY A 236 -17.56 4.43 19.94
N SER A 237 -17.24 5.70 20.14
CA SER A 237 -17.36 6.40 21.43
C SER A 237 -16.72 7.78 21.33
N GLU A 238 -17.54 8.77 21.66
CA GLU A 238 -17.22 10.12 22.10
C GLU A 238 -15.72 10.43 22.28
N SER A 239 -15.10 10.82 21.18
CA SER A 239 -13.90 11.65 21.21
C SER A 239 -14.24 12.92 20.45
N GLU A 240 -14.77 13.90 21.20
CA GLU A 240 -14.79 15.30 20.83
C GLU A 240 -13.44 15.67 20.15
N SER A 241 -13.45 15.94 18.85
CA SER A 241 -12.29 16.46 18.11
C SER A 241 -10.96 15.67 18.18
N GLY A 242 -10.99 14.35 18.34
CA GLY A 242 -9.78 13.52 18.37
C GLY A 242 -9.29 13.09 16.98
N GLY A 243 -9.08 14.01 16.03
CA GLY A 243 -8.40 13.66 14.78
C GLY A 243 -7.06 13.01 15.12
N ARG A 244 -6.76 11.84 14.54
CA ARG A 244 -5.48 11.16 14.75
C ARG A 244 -4.35 12.17 14.59
N SER A 245 -3.48 12.25 15.60
CA SER A 245 -2.46 13.29 15.64
C SER A 245 -1.38 12.99 14.61
N CYS A 246 -1.38 13.76 13.52
CA CYS A 246 -0.29 13.79 12.54
C CYS A 246 0.98 14.46 13.08
N GLY A 247 0.95 14.90 14.34
CA GLY A 247 2.11 15.39 15.07
C GLY A 247 3.13 14.29 15.34
N LYS A 248 4.37 14.71 15.57
CA LYS A 248 5.43 13.79 15.99
C LYS A 248 5.05 13.17 17.34
N VAL A 249 5.04 11.83 17.40
CA VAL A 249 4.94 11.08 18.67
C VAL A 249 6.33 10.90 19.25
N ASP A 250 6.59 11.47 20.43
CA ASP A 250 7.83 11.24 21.17
C ASP A 250 7.79 9.86 21.85
N ARG A 251 8.77 9.02 21.53
CA ARG A 251 8.91 7.67 22.09
C ARG A 251 10.25 7.53 22.79
N ASP A 252 10.27 6.78 23.88
CA ASP A 252 11.53 6.38 24.53
C ASP A 252 12.13 5.20 23.76
N TYR A 253 13.14 5.49 22.93
CA TYR A 253 13.79 4.49 22.09
C TYR A 253 14.93 3.82 22.83
N LYS A 254 14.95 2.49 22.89
CA LYS A 254 16.12 1.72 23.37
C LYS A 254 17.27 1.77 22.36
N ILE A 255 18.03 2.86 22.34
CA ILE A 255 19.13 3.09 21.38
C ILE A 255 20.16 1.93 21.39
N GLY A 256 20.45 1.37 22.56
CA GLY A 256 21.42 0.27 22.69
C GLY A 256 21.07 -0.97 21.88
N ILE A 257 19.79 -1.38 21.85
CA ILE A 257 19.36 -2.55 21.09
C ILE A 257 19.36 -2.28 19.58
N ARG A 258 19.05 -1.04 19.18
CA ARG A 258 19.09 -0.59 17.78
C ARG A 258 20.52 -0.59 17.22
N ILE A 259 21.48 -0.13 18.02
CA ILE A 259 22.91 -0.21 17.69
C ILE A 259 23.36 -1.68 17.61
N GLY A 260 22.93 -2.54 18.54
CA GLY A 260 23.24 -3.97 18.49
C GLY A 260 22.71 -4.63 17.22
N MET A 261 21.46 -4.35 16.84
CA MET A 261 20.83 -4.89 15.65
C MET A 261 21.50 -4.44 14.34
N LEU A 262 22.08 -3.25 14.29
CA LEU A 262 22.85 -2.78 13.13
C LEU A 262 23.96 -3.77 12.75
N PHE A 263 24.72 -4.26 13.74
CA PHE A 263 25.78 -5.23 13.49
C PHE A 263 25.23 -6.60 13.06
N VAL A 264 24.09 -7.01 13.62
CA VAL A 264 23.44 -8.27 13.24
C VAL A 264 22.97 -8.22 11.79
N VAL A 265 22.32 -7.12 11.38
CA VAL A 265 21.87 -6.91 10.00
C VAL A 265 23.07 -6.86 9.04
N LEU A 266 24.16 -6.18 9.41
CA LEU A 266 25.40 -6.15 8.61
C LEU A 266 25.96 -7.57 8.38
N VAL A 267 25.96 -8.42 9.42
CA VAL A 267 26.42 -9.81 9.30
C VAL A 267 25.47 -10.62 8.43
N ALA A 268 24.16 -10.49 8.62
CA ALA A 268 23.16 -11.19 7.84
C ALA A 268 23.21 -10.83 6.34
N SER A 269 23.27 -9.53 6.02
CA SER A 269 23.38 -9.03 4.64
C SER A 269 24.69 -9.51 3.99
N SER A 270 25.80 -9.48 4.74
CA SER A 270 27.09 -9.99 4.29
C SER A 270 27.04 -11.49 3.98
N ILE A 271 26.47 -12.30 4.87
CA ILE A 271 26.30 -13.74 4.63
C ILE A 271 25.45 -13.99 3.39
N GLY A 272 24.34 -13.26 3.24
CA GLY A 272 23.43 -13.41 2.11
C GLY A 272 24.10 -13.12 0.77
N VAL A 273 24.81 -11.99 0.65
CA VAL A 273 25.38 -11.54 -0.63
C VAL A 273 26.72 -12.20 -0.96
N PHE A 274 27.62 -12.36 0.02
CA PHE A 274 28.93 -12.96 -0.23
C PHE A 274 28.88 -14.48 -0.29
N GLY A 275 27.91 -15.11 0.38
CA GLY A 275 27.75 -16.56 0.43
C GLY A 275 27.73 -17.22 -0.95
N PRO A 276 26.78 -16.89 -1.84
CA PRO A 276 26.71 -17.46 -3.19
C PRO A 276 27.95 -17.18 -4.05
N ILE A 277 28.58 -16.01 -3.89
CA ILE A 277 29.78 -15.62 -4.63
C ILE A 277 30.97 -16.51 -4.24
N LEU A 278 31.23 -16.64 -2.94
CA LEU A 278 32.29 -17.52 -2.43
C LEU A 278 32.00 -18.98 -2.77
N MET A 279 30.75 -19.41 -2.60
CA MET A 279 30.30 -20.76 -2.93
C MET A 279 30.55 -21.12 -4.40
N SER A 280 30.32 -20.18 -5.32
CA SER A 280 30.61 -20.38 -6.76
C SER A 280 32.09 -20.56 -7.08
N THR A 281 32.98 -20.13 -6.17
CA THR A 281 34.44 -20.31 -6.32
C THR A 281 34.88 -21.70 -5.84
N PHE A 282 34.18 -22.29 -4.86
CA PHE A 282 34.55 -23.57 -4.26
C PHE A 282 33.83 -24.79 -4.86
N MET A 283 32.63 -24.64 -5.43
CA MET A 283 31.89 -25.74 -6.03
C MET A 283 32.20 -25.91 -7.53
N PRO A 284 32.57 -27.11 -8.01
CA PRO A 284 32.81 -27.36 -9.43
C PRO A 284 31.50 -27.31 -10.23
N ILE A 285 31.54 -26.58 -11.36
CA ILE A 285 30.44 -26.22 -12.30
C ILE A 285 29.60 -27.41 -12.81
N LYS A 286 30.01 -28.65 -12.54
CA LYS A 286 29.28 -29.86 -12.93
C LYS A 286 27.98 -30.07 -12.12
N SER A 287 27.79 -29.36 -11.00
CA SER A 287 26.54 -29.35 -10.22
C SER A 287 25.77 -28.02 -10.34
N ASN A 288 25.60 -27.51 -11.57
CA ASN A 288 24.95 -26.22 -11.82
C ASN A 288 23.54 -26.13 -11.21
N THR A 289 22.83 -27.25 -11.11
CA THR A 289 21.45 -27.33 -10.61
C THR A 289 21.24 -26.63 -9.26
N PHE A 290 22.17 -26.75 -8.30
CA PHE A 290 21.98 -26.09 -6.99
C PHE A 290 22.06 -24.55 -7.11
N LEU A 291 23.03 -24.04 -7.86
CA LEU A 291 23.14 -22.61 -8.14
C LEU A 291 21.97 -22.11 -8.98
N THR A 292 21.48 -22.90 -9.93
CA THR A 292 20.28 -22.59 -10.71
C THR A 292 19.04 -22.49 -9.81
N ILE A 293 18.86 -23.43 -8.87
CA ILE A 293 17.75 -23.39 -7.88
C ILE A 293 17.87 -22.15 -7.01
N LEU A 294 19.06 -21.87 -6.46
CA LEU A 294 19.27 -20.70 -5.60
C LEU A 294 19.08 -19.38 -6.34
N LYS A 295 19.49 -19.33 -7.62
CA LYS A 295 19.26 -18.19 -8.52
C LYS A 295 17.78 -17.98 -8.82
N GLN A 296 17.02 -19.05 -9.05
CA GLN A 296 15.56 -18.96 -9.25
C GLN A 296 14.81 -18.62 -7.96
N PHE A 297 15.24 -19.17 -6.83
CA PHE A 297 14.78 -18.74 -5.50
C PHE A 297 14.95 -17.23 -5.34
N GLY A 298 16.12 -16.71 -5.68
CA GLY A 298 16.38 -15.28 -5.70
C GLY A 298 15.45 -14.48 -6.62
N THR A 299 15.17 -14.98 -7.83
CA THR A 299 14.17 -14.36 -8.72
C THR A 299 12.80 -14.24 -8.05
N GLY A 300 12.34 -15.30 -7.37
CA GLY A 300 11.08 -15.28 -6.63
C GLY A 300 11.07 -14.27 -5.48
N VAL A 301 12.17 -14.18 -4.73
CA VAL A 301 12.35 -13.19 -3.65
C VAL A 301 12.23 -11.77 -4.19
N ILE A 302 12.94 -11.42 -5.26
CA ILE A 302 12.91 -10.06 -5.83
C ILE A 302 11.52 -9.70 -6.37
N ILE A 303 10.84 -10.63 -7.05
CA ILE A 303 9.47 -10.40 -7.54
C ILE A 303 8.51 -10.16 -6.36
N SER A 304 8.57 -10.99 -5.31
CA SER A 304 7.72 -10.80 -4.13
C SER A 304 8.07 -9.51 -3.37
N THR A 305 9.35 -9.15 -3.27
CA THR A 305 9.77 -7.85 -2.72
C THR A 305 9.10 -6.69 -3.43
N ALA A 306 9.13 -6.71 -4.77
CA ALA A 306 8.58 -5.63 -5.58
C ALA A 306 7.06 -5.45 -5.38
N PHE A 307 6.30 -6.55 -5.36
CA PHE A 307 4.85 -6.50 -5.28
C PHE A 307 4.28 -6.50 -3.85
N VAL A 308 4.86 -7.27 -2.93
CA VAL A 308 4.30 -7.51 -1.58
C VAL A 308 4.87 -6.57 -0.55
N HIS A 309 6.08 -6.05 -0.74
CA HIS A 309 6.72 -5.13 0.21
C HIS A 309 6.75 -3.71 -0.32
N LEU A 310 7.36 -3.48 -1.48
CA LEU A 310 7.54 -2.12 -1.99
C LEU A 310 6.26 -1.47 -2.50
N PHE A 311 5.51 -2.16 -3.35
CA PHE A 311 4.26 -1.63 -3.88
C PHE A 311 3.20 -1.39 -2.79
N THR A 312 3.07 -2.34 -1.85
CA THR A 312 2.11 -2.24 -0.73
C THR A 312 2.50 -1.15 0.25
N HIS A 313 3.79 -1.06 0.65
CA HIS A 313 4.27 0.01 1.52
C HIS A 313 3.99 1.36 0.90
N ALA A 314 4.31 1.55 -0.38
CA ALA A 314 4.00 2.79 -1.07
C ALA A 314 2.50 3.09 -1.09
N SER A 315 1.66 2.09 -1.32
CA SER A 315 0.20 2.24 -1.32
C SER A 315 -0.31 2.68 0.06
N MET A 316 0.23 2.13 1.13
CA MET A 316 -0.12 2.51 2.50
C MET A 316 0.39 3.91 2.88
N MET A 317 1.56 4.34 2.39
CA MET A 317 2.04 5.72 2.59
C MET A 317 1.12 6.75 1.91
N PHE A 318 0.69 6.45 0.68
CA PHE A 318 -0.20 7.34 -0.08
C PHE A 318 -1.65 7.31 0.40
N GLY A 319 -2.08 6.21 1.03
CA GLY A 319 -3.40 6.08 1.66
C GLY A 319 -3.47 6.58 3.10
N ASN A 320 -2.40 7.19 3.64
CA ASN A 320 -2.39 7.69 5.00
C ASN A 320 -3.26 8.96 5.13
N GLU A 321 -4.15 8.98 6.12
CA GLU A 321 -5.07 10.08 6.44
C GLU A 321 -4.38 11.43 6.66
N CYS A 322 -3.14 11.47 7.16
CA CYS A 322 -2.37 12.68 7.36
C CYS A 322 -1.95 13.34 6.05
N LEU A 323 -1.99 12.59 4.94
CA LEU A 323 -1.74 13.12 3.61
C LEU A 323 -2.97 13.78 2.99
N GLY A 324 -4.18 13.40 3.42
CA GLY A 324 -5.45 13.82 2.82
C GLY A 324 -5.74 13.14 1.48
N GLU A 325 -6.70 13.69 0.72
CA GLU A 325 -7.11 13.13 -0.57
C GLU A 325 -6.05 13.38 -1.66
N LEU A 326 -5.60 12.30 -2.30
CA LEU A 326 -4.76 12.36 -3.48
C LEU A 326 -5.55 12.90 -4.67
N LEU A 327 -4.91 13.70 -5.52
CA LEU A 327 -5.51 14.15 -6.79
C LEU A 327 -5.73 13.01 -7.78
N TYR A 328 -5.03 11.89 -7.61
CA TYR A 328 -5.12 10.74 -8.48
C TYR A 328 -5.03 9.45 -7.66
N GLU A 329 -6.10 8.68 -7.64
CA GLU A 329 -6.21 7.44 -6.85
C GLU A 329 -5.11 6.42 -7.23
N ALA A 330 -4.80 6.30 -8.52
CA ALA A 330 -3.78 5.37 -9.00
C ALA A 330 -2.34 5.95 -8.97
N THR A 331 -2.05 6.90 -8.08
CA THR A 331 -0.71 7.52 -7.95
C THR A 331 0.39 6.48 -7.74
N THR A 332 0.19 5.52 -6.82
CA THR A 332 1.18 4.45 -6.57
C THR A 332 1.50 3.67 -7.84
N ALA A 333 0.46 3.17 -8.53
CA ALA A 333 0.61 2.39 -9.75
C ALA A 333 1.24 3.21 -10.88
N ALA A 334 0.91 4.50 -11.00
CA ALA A 334 1.53 5.39 -11.99
C ALA A 334 3.03 5.56 -11.76
N ILE A 335 3.47 5.72 -10.51
CA ILE A 335 4.90 5.83 -10.17
C ILE A 335 5.63 4.49 -10.42
N VAL A 336 4.99 3.36 -10.11
CA VAL A 336 5.51 2.01 -10.42
C VAL A 336 5.70 1.85 -11.93
N MET A 337 4.72 2.26 -12.74
CA MET A 337 4.84 2.27 -14.19
C MET A 337 5.97 3.19 -14.68
N ALA A 338 6.18 4.33 -14.03
CA ALA A 338 7.31 5.20 -14.34
C ALA A 338 8.64 4.48 -14.07
N GLY A 339 8.80 3.81 -12.91
CA GLY A 339 10.00 3.01 -12.59
C GLY A 339 10.27 1.88 -13.59
N LEU A 340 9.21 1.17 -14.01
CA LEU A 340 9.27 0.16 -15.08
C LEU A 340 9.77 0.75 -16.40
N PHE A 341 9.15 1.84 -16.85
CA PHE A 341 9.48 2.47 -18.12
C PHE A 341 10.88 3.08 -18.12
N ILE A 342 11.31 3.64 -16.99
CA ILE A 342 12.65 4.20 -16.84
C ILE A 342 13.71 3.09 -16.91
N SER A 343 13.48 1.96 -16.23
CA SER A 343 14.38 0.80 -16.30
C SER A 343 14.53 0.31 -17.74
N PHE A 344 13.40 0.15 -18.44
CA PHE A 344 13.39 -0.17 -19.87
C PHE A 344 14.19 0.85 -20.70
N LEU A 345 13.96 2.16 -20.50
CA LEU A 345 14.66 3.21 -21.26
C LEU A 345 16.17 3.19 -21.03
N ILE A 346 16.61 2.98 -19.79
CA ILE A 346 18.03 2.88 -19.45
C ILE A 346 18.63 1.66 -20.15
N GLU A 347 18.02 0.48 -20.01
CA GLU A 347 18.50 -0.75 -20.65
C GLU A 347 18.54 -0.61 -22.18
N PHE A 348 17.48 -0.07 -22.77
CA PHE A 348 17.40 0.21 -24.21
C PHE A 348 18.51 1.15 -24.67
N CYS A 349 18.75 2.24 -23.95
CA CYS A 349 19.79 3.20 -24.27
C CYS A 349 21.19 2.60 -24.15
N VAL A 350 21.45 1.79 -23.12
CA VAL A 350 22.71 1.06 -22.93
C VAL A 350 22.92 0.10 -24.11
N HIS A 351 21.92 -0.74 -24.43
CA HIS A 351 22.00 -1.68 -25.55
C HIS A 351 22.20 -0.96 -26.89
N ARG A 352 21.48 0.13 -27.13
CA ARG A 352 21.60 0.94 -28.34
C ARG A 352 22.97 1.59 -28.47
N ALA A 353 23.48 2.19 -27.39
CA ALA A 353 24.79 2.83 -27.35
C ALA A 353 25.91 1.81 -27.57
N MET A 354 25.82 0.63 -26.96
CA MET A 354 26.79 -0.45 -27.13
C MET A 354 26.80 -1.00 -28.56
N ARG A 355 25.63 -1.25 -29.15
CA ARG A 355 25.53 -1.67 -30.57
C ARG A 355 26.11 -0.62 -31.51
N TRP A 356 25.87 0.67 -31.25
CA TRP A 356 26.44 1.76 -32.04
C TRP A 356 27.96 1.85 -31.92
N GLN A 357 28.51 1.63 -30.71
CA GLN A 357 29.95 1.56 -30.50
C GLN A 357 30.57 0.34 -31.20
N ALA A 358 29.91 -0.81 -31.16
CA ALA A 358 30.36 -2.01 -31.85
C ALA A 358 30.38 -1.81 -33.38
N ALA A 359 29.33 -1.23 -33.96
CA ALA A 359 29.25 -0.93 -35.39
C ALA A 359 30.37 0.03 -35.85
N LYS A 360 30.65 1.08 -35.07
CA LYS A 360 31.78 1.98 -35.35
C LYS A 360 33.14 1.31 -35.29
N LYS A 361 33.30 0.34 -34.39
CA LYS A 361 34.58 -0.36 -34.21
C LYS A 361 34.79 -1.43 -35.29
N ALA A 362 33.71 -2.02 -35.81
CA ALA A 362 33.76 -2.95 -36.95
C ALA A 362 34.25 -2.28 -38.25
N GLU A 363 34.04 -0.97 -38.42
CA GLU A 363 34.63 -0.21 -39.54
C GLU A 363 36.14 0.04 -39.39
N THR A 364 36.72 -0.16 -38.20
CA THR A 364 38.13 0.16 -37.91
C THR A 364 39.02 -1.03 -37.59
N ASP A 365 38.46 -2.21 -37.26
CA ASP A 365 39.21 -3.40 -36.87
C ASP A 365 38.42 -4.66 -37.27
N ASP A 366 39.01 -5.52 -38.11
CA ASP A 366 38.40 -6.72 -38.69
C ASP A 366 38.33 -7.89 -37.70
N SER A 367 37.77 -7.67 -36.50
CA SER A 367 37.57 -8.76 -35.55
C SER A 367 36.34 -8.59 -34.66
N PHE A 368 35.59 -9.70 -34.61
CA PHE A 368 34.76 -10.26 -33.54
C PHE A 368 34.45 -9.35 -32.34
N MET A 369 33.17 -9.25 -31.99
CA MET A 369 32.62 -8.53 -30.84
C MET A 369 33.54 -8.63 -29.60
N SER A 370 34.11 -7.50 -29.17
CA SER A 370 35.11 -7.49 -28.10
C SER A 370 34.50 -7.99 -26.77
N PRO A 371 35.08 -8.99 -26.09
CA PRO A 371 34.59 -9.53 -24.81
C PRO A 371 34.36 -8.46 -23.72
N LYS A 372 35.07 -7.33 -23.81
CA LYS A 372 34.94 -6.17 -22.92
C LYS A 372 33.63 -5.40 -23.07
N ALA A 373 32.94 -5.51 -24.21
CA ALA A 373 31.63 -4.89 -24.39
C ALA A 373 30.56 -5.70 -23.64
N ILE A 374 30.59 -7.03 -23.76
CA ILE A 374 29.65 -7.93 -23.07
C ILE A 374 29.76 -7.78 -21.55
N GLU A 375 31.00 -7.77 -21.01
CA GLU A 375 31.25 -7.50 -19.57
C GLU A 375 30.59 -6.18 -19.11
N LYS A 376 30.60 -5.14 -19.95
CA LYS A 376 29.99 -3.85 -19.61
C LYS A 376 28.46 -3.87 -19.61
N ALA A 377 27.82 -4.64 -20.47
CA ALA A 377 26.36 -4.82 -20.44
C ALA A 377 25.93 -5.55 -19.18
N GLU A 378 26.55 -6.70 -18.89
CA GLU A 378 26.21 -7.50 -17.70
C GLU A 378 26.39 -6.70 -16.41
N MET A 379 27.48 -5.94 -16.30
CA MET A 379 27.70 -5.04 -15.15
C MET A 379 26.68 -3.91 -15.08
N ALA A 380 26.21 -3.39 -16.22
CA ALA A 380 25.20 -2.33 -16.26
C ALA A 380 23.84 -2.83 -15.77
N ASN A 381 23.39 -4.01 -16.23
CA ASN A 381 22.12 -4.59 -15.80
C ASN A 381 22.12 -4.87 -14.28
N ILE A 382 23.21 -5.46 -13.76
CA ILE A 382 23.33 -5.66 -12.31
C ILE A 382 23.40 -4.34 -11.55
N SER A 383 24.03 -3.30 -12.10
CA SER A 383 24.05 -1.98 -11.46
C SER A 383 22.65 -1.35 -11.38
N ILE A 384 21.78 -1.61 -12.36
CA ILE A 384 20.38 -1.14 -12.35
C ILE A 384 19.59 -1.87 -11.26
N MET A 385 19.71 -3.20 -11.20
CA MET A 385 19.12 -4.01 -10.13
C MET A 385 19.60 -3.55 -8.75
N GLU A 386 20.91 -3.39 -8.58
CA GLU A 386 21.51 -2.97 -7.32
C GLU A 386 21.01 -1.58 -6.91
N ALA A 387 20.82 -0.65 -7.85
CA ALA A 387 20.27 0.68 -7.56
C ALA A 387 18.86 0.60 -6.95
N GLY A 388 17.96 -0.21 -7.52
CA GLY A 388 16.62 -0.42 -6.97
C GLY A 388 16.64 -1.03 -5.58
N ILE A 389 17.48 -2.05 -5.36
CA ILE A 389 17.65 -2.70 -4.06
C ILE A 389 18.27 -1.75 -3.02
N ILE A 390 19.26 -0.93 -3.42
CA ILE A 390 19.95 0.03 -2.53
C ILE A 390 18.98 1.06 -1.96
N PHE A 391 18.11 1.65 -2.79
CA PHE A 391 17.16 2.66 -2.31
C PHE A 391 16.17 2.05 -1.31
N HIS A 392 15.61 0.89 -1.64
CA HIS A 392 14.72 0.17 -0.73
C HIS A 392 15.41 -0.19 0.59
N SER A 393 16.61 -0.80 0.51
CA SER A 393 17.38 -1.23 1.67
C SER A 393 17.81 -0.06 2.57
N LEU A 394 18.06 1.12 1.99
CA LEU A 394 18.33 2.34 2.78
C LEU A 394 17.09 2.77 3.57
N LEU A 395 15.93 2.79 2.92
CA LEU A 395 14.66 3.14 3.56
C LEU A 395 14.29 2.13 4.64
N ILE A 396 14.42 0.82 4.39
CA ILE A 396 14.25 -0.22 5.42
C ILE A 396 15.13 0.06 6.63
N GLY A 397 16.41 0.39 6.42
CA GLY A 397 17.32 0.68 7.52
C GLY A 397 16.87 1.87 8.38
N ILE A 398 16.46 2.98 7.74
CA ILE A 398 15.97 4.18 8.43
C ILE A 398 14.67 3.87 9.18
N THR A 399 13.75 3.20 8.51
CA THR A 399 12.38 2.96 8.99
C THR A 399 12.31 1.92 10.11
N LEU A 400 13.17 0.90 10.07
CA LEU A 400 13.30 -0.10 11.13
C LEU A 400 13.67 0.54 12.47
N VAL A 401 14.59 1.52 12.46
CA VAL A 401 15.06 2.13 13.71
C VAL A 401 14.14 3.23 14.24
N VAL A 402 13.17 3.73 13.47
CA VAL A 402 12.14 4.66 13.96
C VAL A 402 10.86 3.93 14.41
N ALA A 403 10.74 2.64 14.12
CA ALA A 403 9.62 1.82 14.58
C ALA A 403 9.58 1.74 16.11
N GLY A 404 8.36 1.68 16.68
CA GLY A 404 8.13 1.60 18.12
C GLY A 404 8.83 0.41 18.79
N ASP A 405 9.21 0.57 20.05
CA ASP A 405 9.96 -0.45 20.82
C ASP A 405 9.20 -1.78 20.97
N SER A 406 7.85 -1.75 20.97
CA SER A 406 6.98 -2.94 21.03
C SER A 406 7.16 -3.88 19.83
N PHE A 407 7.32 -3.32 18.63
CA PHE A 407 7.43 -4.08 17.38
C PHE A 407 8.87 -4.22 16.89
N PHE A 408 9.79 -3.41 17.40
CA PHE A 408 11.17 -3.34 16.92
C PHE A 408 11.85 -4.71 16.83
N ILE A 409 11.68 -5.57 17.83
CA ILE A 409 12.33 -6.89 17.85
C ILE A 409 11.73 -7.82 16.78
N THR A 410 10.40 -7.87 16.68
CA THR A 410 9.71 -8.68 15.67
C THR A 410 10.14 -8.24 14.26
N LEU A 411 10.02 -6.94 13.96
CA LEU A 411 10.42 -6.35 12.69
C LEU A 411 11.90 -6.58 12.40
N SER A 412 12.76 -6.47 13.41
CA SER A 412 14.19 -6.74 13.28
C SER A 412 14.49 -8.18 12.87
N ILE A 413 13.78 -9.16 13.42
CA ILE A 413 13.97 -10.57 13.05
C ILE A 413 13.46 -10.80 11.62
N VAL A 414 12.31 -10.25 11.25
CA VAL A 414 11.78 -10.32 9.87
C VAL A 414 12.81 -9.74 8.89
N ILE A 415 13.34 -8.55 9.18
CA ILE A 415 14.31 -7.86 8.31
C ILE A 415 15.63 -8.62 8.20
N ILE A 416 16.08 -9.35 9.23
CA ILE A 416 17.26 -10.23 9.10
C ILE A 416 17.04 -11.27 7.99
N PHE A 417 15.88 -11.94 7.98
CA PHE A 417 15.58 -12.96 6.97
C PHE A 417 15.33 -12.33 5.60
N HIS A 418 14.62 -11.19 5.56
CA HIS A 418 14.38 -10.40 4.35
C HIS A 418 15.71 -10.04 3.67
N GLN A 419 16.63 -9.40 4.41
CA GLN A 419 17.93 -8.97 3.90
C GLN A 419 18.83 -10.15 3.53
N LEU A 420 18.74 -11.27 4.26
CA LEU A 420 19.46 -12.49 3.91
C LEU A 420 18.99 -13.04 2.56
N PHE A 421 17.68 -13.14 2.34
CA PHE A 421 17.11 -13.68 1.09
C PHE A 421 17.34 -12.77 -0.11
N GLU A 422 17.17 -11.45 0.04
CA GLU A 422 17.55 -10.50 -1.00
C GLU A 422 19.06 -10.56 -1.30
N GLY A 423 19.88 -10.71 -0.26
CA GLY A 423 21.32 -10.87 -0.41
C GLY A 423 21.66 -12.11 -1.22
N ILE A 424 21.00 -13.23 -0.97
CA ILE A 424 21.16 -14.47 -1.75
C ILE A 424 20.76 -14.24 -3.22
N ALA A 425 19.66 -13.52 -3.46
CA ALA A 425 19.19 -13.19 -4.81
C ALA A 425 20.24 -12.38 -5.59
N LEU A 426 20.74 -11.30 -5.01
CA LEU A 426 21.78 -10.47 -5.61
C LEU A 426 23.10 -11.24 -5.75
N GLY A 427 23.52 -11.95 -4.70
CA GLY A 427 24.77 -12.69 -4.63
C GLY A 427 24.87 -13.78 -5.70
N THR A 428 23.77 -14.51 -5.98
CA THR A 428 23.74 -15.50 -7.06
C THR A 428 23.88 -14.88 -8.45
N ARG A 429 23.30 -13.69 -8.68
CA ARG A 429 23.46 -12.94 -9.94
C ARG A 429 24.88 -12.43 -10.12
N ILE A 430 25.47 -11.85 -9.09
CA ILE A 430 26.87 -11.40 -9.10
C ILE A 430 27.82 -12.60 -9.30
N ALA A 431 27.53 -13.74 -8.69
CA ALA A 431 28.32 -14.96 -8.86
C ALA A 431 28.37 -15.40 -10.34
N SER A 432 27.26 -15.32 -11.07
CA SER A 432 27.17 -15.69 -12.48
C SER A 432 27.89 -14.75 -13.46
N LEU A 433 28.27 -13.54 -13.04
CA LEU A 433 28.99 -12.59 -13.90
C LEU A 433 30.25 -13.20 -14.54
N GLY A 434 30.42 -12.95 -15.85
CA GLY A 434 31.58 -13.41 -16.60
C GLY A 434 31.68 -14.92 -16.84
N TYR A 435 30.68 -15.70 -16.43
CA TYR A 435 30.46 -17.07 -16.89
C TYR A 435 29.41 -17.02 -17.99
N GLY A 436 29.87 -16.85 -19.24
CA GLY A 436 29.07 -16.31 -20.33
C GLY A 436 27.66 -16.89 -20.47
N GLN A 437 26.65 -16.05 -20.22
CA GLN A 437 25.38 -16.11 -20.93
C GLN A 437 25.61 -15.50 -22.32
N SER A 438 26.29 -16.25 -23.18
CA SER A 438 26.38 -15.94 -24.59
C SER A 438 25.07 -16.32 -25.29
N ALA A 439 24.01 -15.55 -25.07
CA ALA A 439 22.81 -15.57 -25.92
C ALA A 439 21.99 -14.29 -25.73
N LEU A 440 21.69 -13.61 -26.84
CA LEU A 440 20.95 -12.35 -27.01
C LEU A 440 21.67 -11.08 -26.53
N ALA A 441 22.00 -10.10 -27.37
CA ALA A 441 21.09 -9.51 -28.35
C ALA A 441 21.85 -8.97 -29.58
N LEU A 442 22.15 -9.83 -30.57
CA LEU A 442 22.56 -9.37 -31.91
C LEU A 442 22.29 -10.40 -33.03
N SER A 443 21.28 -11.27 -32.88
CA SER A 443 20.79 -12.09 -34.00
C SER A 443 19.30 -11.88 -34.20
N HIS A 444 18.98 -10.81 -34.93
CA HIS A 444 17.84 -10.79 -35.86
C HIS A 444 18.26 -9.91 -37.03
N SER A 445 19.11 -10.46 -37.89
CA SER A 445 19.30 -9.99 -39.26
C SER A 445 19.11 -11.19 -40.17
N HIS A 446 17.86 -11.39 -40.60
CA HIS A 446 17.59 -12.27 -41.73
C HIS A 446 18.27 -11.70 -42.97
N SER A 447 19.36 -12.33 -43.41
CA SER A 447 19.90 -12.16 -44.75
C SER A 447 20.03 -13.56 -45.36
N HIS A 448 19.14 -13.86 -46.30
CA HIS A 448 19.25 -15.04 -47.13
C HIS A 448 20.44 -14.86 -48.09
N SER A 449 21.45 -15.72 -48.00
CA SER A 449 22.24 -16.11 -49.16
C SER A 449 22.77 -17.53 -48.99
N HIS A 450 22.56 -18.35 -50.03
CA HIS A 450 22.98 -19.74 -50.13
C HIS A 450 24.50 -19.83 -50.31
N SER A 451 25.17 -20.73 -49.59
CA SER A 451 26.24 -21.58 -50.14
C SER A 451 26.69 -22.66 -49.14
N HIS A 452 26.95 -23.85 -49.67
CA HIS A 452 27.37 -25.05 -48.95
C HIS A 452 28.81 -24.92 -48.41
N SER A 453 29.02 -25.23 -47.13
CA SER A 453 30.19 -26.01 -46.67
C SER A 453 29.98 -26.49 -45.23
N HIS A 454 30.11 -27.80 -45.02
CA HIS A 454 30.15 -28.40 -43.69
C HIS A 454 31.45 -27.99 -43.00
N SER A 455 31.34 -27.28 -41.88
CA SER A 455 32.36 -27.21 -40.83
C SER A 455 31.64 -27.39 -39.50
N PRO A 456 32.00 -28.38 -38.66
CA PRO A 456 31.39 -28.49 -37.35
C PRO A 456 31.80 -27.26 -36.55
N ALA A 457 30.82 -26.59 -35.94
CA ALA A 457 31.02 -25.54 -34.97
C ALA A 457 32.08 -26.01 -33.95
N SER A 458 33.10 -25.19 -33.77
CA SER A 458 34.15 -25.40 -32.77
C SER A 458 33.48 -25.65 -31.41
N PRO A 459 33.92 -26.65 -30.63
CA PRO A 459 33.41 -26.84 -29.29
C PRO A 459 33.78 -25.60 -28.48
N VAL A 460 32.78 -24.98 -27.85
CA VAL A 460 32.98 -23.92 -26.86
C VAL A 460 33.99 -24.43 -25.83
N ASP A 461 35.20 -23.88 -25.83
CA ASP A 461 36.21 -24.16 -24.82
C ASP A 461 35.68 -23.62 -23.48
N ARG A 462 35.08 -24.53 -22.69
CA ARG A 462 34.65 -24.30 -21.30
C ARG A 462 35.86 -24.34 -20.36
N SER A 463 36.89 -23.56 -20.66
CA SER A 463 37.91 -23.23 -19.67
C SER A 463 37.25 -22.28 -18.66
N GLY A 464 36.95 -22.82 -17.47
CA GLY A 464 36.12 -22.20 -16.41
C GLY A 464 36.75 -20.99 -15.73
N HIS A 465 37.20 -19.99 -16.48
CA HIS A 465 37.77 -18.76 -15.97
C HIS A 465 36.81 -17.59 -16.22
N SER A 466 36.21 -17.07 -15.15
CA SER A 466 35.36 -15.86 -15.24
C SER A 466 36.15 -14.70 -15.84
N THR A 467 35.52 -13.95 -16.75
CA THR A 467 36.10 -12.71 -17.29
C THR A 467 36.15 -11.58 -16.25
N VAL A 468 35.34 -11.69 -15.18
CA VAL A 468 35.25 -10.72 -14.09
C VAL A 468 36.02 -11.24 -12.87
N SER A 469 37.04 -10.50 -12.44
CA SER A 469 37.82 -10.83 -11.25
C SER A 469 36.95 -10.86 -9.98
N LEU A 470 37.20 -11.82 -9.08
CA LEU A 470 36.49 -11.96 -7.80
C LEU A 470 36.42 -10.64 -7.01
N TRP A 471 37.51 -9.86 -6.99
CA TRP A 471 37.54 -8.56 -6.31
C TRP A 471 36.45 -7.60 -6.77
N LYS A 472 36.19 -7.51 -8.09
CA LYS A 472 35.11 -6.68 -8.64
C LYS A 472 33.74 -7.15 -8.15
N LYS A 473 33.53 -8.47 -8.10
CA LYS A 473 32.29 -9.09 -7.60
C LYS A 473 32.07 -8.75 -6.12
N LEU A 474 33.12 -8.83 -5.30
CA LEU A 474 33.06 -8.49 -3.89
C LEU A 474 32.80 -7.00 -3.65
N VAL A 475 33.41 -6.11 -4.44
CA VAL A 475 33.14 -4.66 -4.35
C VAL A 475 31.69 -4.34 -4.67
N LEU A 476 31.13 -4.97 -5.71
CA LEU A 476 29.71 -4.83 -6.07
C LEU A 476 28.80 -5.33 -4.95
N ALA A 477 29.06 -6.53 -4.42
CA ALA A 477 28.30 -7.09 -3.31
C ALA A 477 28.38 -6.28 -2.00
N SER A 478 29.47 -5.54 -1.80
CA SER A 478 29.66 -4.73 -0.59
C SER A 478 28.67 -3.57 -0.48
N GLY A 479 28.19 -3.03 -1.61
CA GLY A 479 27.20 -1.95 -1.62
C GLY A 479 25.91 -2.35 -0.89
N PHE A 480 25.37 -3.51 -1.24
CA PHE A 480 24.22 -4.11 -0.57
C PHE A 480 24.47 -4.43 0.92
N ALA A 481 25.65 -4.95 1.27
CA ALA A 481 25.93 -5.35 2.65
C ALA A 481 25.89 -4.16 3.63
N ILE A 482 26.37 -2.99 3.20
CA ILE A 482 26.54 -1.82 4.07
C ILE A 482 25.37 -0.83 4.04
N VAL A 483 24.51 -0.85 3.00
CA VAL A 483 23.48 0.18 2.83
C VAL A 483 22.43 0.16 3.95
N THR A 484 21.92 -1.00 4.35
CA THR A 484 20.93 -1.10 5.43
C THR A 484 21.51 -0.64 6.78
N PRO A 485 22.72 -1.08 7.19
CA PRO A 485 23.40 -0.51 8.36
C PRO A 485 23.60 1.01 8.30
N ILE A 486 23.92 1.56 7.13
CA ILE A 486 24.01 3.02 6.94
C ILE A 486 22.64 3.67 7.15
N GLY A 487 21.57 3.10 6.60
CA GLY A 487 20.20 3.55 6.84
C GLY A 487 19.83 3.54 8.32
N MET A 488 20.16 2.47 9.03
CA MET A 488 19.96 2.36 10.48
C MET A 488 20.75 3.43 11.25
N ALA A 489 22.02 3.67 10.88
CA ALA A 489 22.83 4.71 11.51
C ALA A 489 22.25 6.12 11.30
N ILE A 490 21.77 6.41 10.08
CA ILE A 490 21.08 7.66 9.77
C ILE A 490 19.80 7.78 10.59
N GLY A 491 18.97 6.72 10.60
CA GLY A 491 17.71 6.67 11.35
C GLY A 491 17.92 6.91 12.84
N ILE A 492 18.95 6.28 13.45
CA ILE A 492 19.34 6.51 14.86
C ILE A 492 19.70 7.99 15.09
N GLY A 493 20.41 8.61 14.14
CA GLY A 493 20.77 10.03 14.21
C GLY A 493 19.59 10.99 14.14
N VAL A 494 18.49 10.60 13.49
CA VAL A 494 17.30 11.44 13.29
C VAL A 494 16.10 11.07 14.17
N LEU A 495 16.20 10.11 15.09
CA LEU A 495 15.09 9.62 15.93
C LEU A 495 14.29 10.75 16.61
N ASN A 496 14.98 11.74 17.13
CA ASN A 496 14.36 12.84 17.88
C ASN A 496 13.69 13.89 16.98
N VAL A 497 13.87 13.83 15.66
CA VAL A 497 13.30 14.80 14.70
C VAL A 497 12.42 14.16 13.63
N PHE A 498 12.50 12.84 13.44
CA PHE A 498 11.69 12.12 12.48
C PHE A 498 10.21 12.13 12.89
N ASN A 499 9.35 12.47 11.93
CA ASN A 499 7.89 12.34 12.01
C ASN A 499 7.43 11.54 10.79
N GLY A 500 7.05 10.27 10.99
CA GLY A 500 6.56 9.40 9.91
C GLY A 500 5.23 9.85 9.31
N ASN A 501 4.43 10.61 10.07
CA ASN A 501 3.13 11.11 9.65
C ASN A 501 3.21 12.51 8.99
N ASP A 502 4.41 13.09 8.83
CA ASP A 502 4.56 14.35 8.09
C ASP A 502 4.26 14.13 6.59
N PRO A 503 3.38 14.94 5.97
CA PRO A 503 3.00 14.76 4.57
C PRO A 503 4.20 14.71 3.61
N ASN A 504 5.26 15.48 3.84
CA ASN A 504 6.43 15.45 2.97
C ASN A 504 7.21 14.14 3.13
N THR A 505 7.26 13.61 4.35
CA THR A 505 7.89 12.31 4.65
C THR A 505 7.11 11.18 3.98
N LEU A 506 5.77 11.18 4.11
CA LEU A 506 4.89 10.20 3.46
C LEU A 506 5.05 10.21 1.94
N ILE A 507 5.01 11.39 1.30
CA ILE A 507 5.18 11.51 -0.15
C ILE A 507 6.57 11.04 -0.58
N ALA A 508 7.61 11.40 0.18
CA ALA A 508 8.98 11.02 -0.16
C ALA A 508 9.19 9.50 -0.07
N ILE A 509 8.80 8.87 1.05
CA ILE A 509 8.95 7.43 1.26
C ILE A 509 8.07 6.67 0.25
N GLY A 510 6.80 7.05 0.12
CA GLY A 510 5.87 6.40 -0.81
C GLY A 510 6.33 6.48 -2.27
N THR A 511 6.85 7.64 -2.70
CA THR A 511 7.37 7.80 -4.07
C THR A 511 8.61 6.95 -4.31
N LEU A 512 9.55 6.92 -3.35
CA LEU A 512 10.78 6.15 -3.48
C LEU A 512 10.51 4.64 -3.47
N ASP A 513 9.59 4.16 -2.64
CA ASP A 513 9.19 2.76 -2.60
C ASP A 513 8.44 2.35 -3.87
N ALA A 514 7.47 3.15 -4.35
CA ALA A 514 6.74 2.87 -5.60
C ALA A 514 7.67 2.83 -6.81
N LEU A 515 8.62 3.77 -6.89
CA LEU A 515 9.59 3.83 -7.97
C LEU A 515 10.53 2.62 -7.93
N SER A 516 11.01 2.26 -6.73
CA SER A 516 11.87 1.08 -6.53
C SER A 516 11.12 -0.21 -6.86
N ALA A 517 9.83 -0.30 -6.53
CA ALA A 517 8.96 -1.41 -6.92
C ALA A 517 8.98 -1.57 -8.44
N GLY A 518 8.75 -0.49 -9.19
CA GLY A 518 8.76 -0.50 -10.65
C GLY A 518 10.08 -0.99 -11.25
N ILE A 519 11.20 -0.55 -10.69
CA ILE A 519 12.55 -1.01 -11.10
C ILE A 519 12.70 -2.52 -10.84
N LEU A 520 12.34 -3.00 -9.66
CA LEU A 520 12.45 -4.42 -9.31
C LEU A 520 11.47 -5.31 -10.05
N VAL A 521 10.29 -4.81 -10.43
CA VAL A 521 9.36 -5.55 -11.31
C VAL A 521 10.00 -5.72 -12.70
N TRP A 522 10.62 -4.69 -13.28
CA TRP A 522 11.33 -4.82 -14.57
C TRP A 522 12.43 -5.88 -14.48
N VAL A 523 13.32 -5.75 -13.49
CA VAL A 523 14.45 -6.66 -13.30
C VAL A 523 13.97 -8.08 -13.01
N GLY A 524 13.01 -8.24 -12.09
CA GLY A 524 12.49 -9.54 -11.67
C GLY A 524 11.78 -10.29 -12.79
N LEU A 525 10.88 -9.62 -13.53
CA LEU A 525 10.09 -10.26 -14.57
C LEU A 525 10.85 -10.41 -15.90
N VAL A 526 11.54 -9.35 -16.35
CA VAL A 526 12.17 -9.33 -17.68
C VAL A 526 13.58 -9.89 -17.60
N GLU A 527 14.45 -9.30 -16.78
CA GLU A 527 15.88 -9.63 -16.76
C GLU A 527 16.20 -10.94 -16.03
N MET A 528 15.39 -11.31 -15.04
CA MET A 528 15.62 -12.51 -14.22
C MET A 528 14.75 -13.67 -14.70
N TRP A 529 13.42 -13.51 -14.71
CA TRP A 529 12.51 -14.61 -15.05
C TRP A 529 12.48 -14.89 -16.56
N ALA A 530 12.05 -13.94 -17.39
CA ALA A 530 11.91 -14.18 -18.83
C ALA A 530 13.26 -14.52 -19.49
N GLN A 531 14.34 -13.82 -19.10
CA GLN A 531 15.67 -14.06 -19.65
C GLN A 531 16.19 -15.48 -19.35
N ASP A 532 16.01 -15.98 -18.13
CA ASP A 532 16.52 -17.31 -17.76
C ASP A 532 15.72 -18.46 -18.38
N TRP A 533 14.42 -18.26 -18.60
CA TRP A 533 13.48 -19.30 -19.02
C TRP A 533 13.23 -19.31 -20.53
N MET A 534 12.98 -18.15 -21.14
CA MET A 534 12.41 -18.03 -22.48
C MET A 534 13.37 -17.44 -23.51
N LEU A 535 14.27 -16.55 -23.12
CA LEU A 535 15.08 -15.76 -24.05
C LEU A 535 16.49 -16.35 -24.26
N GLY A 536 16.57 -17.68 -24.42
CA GLY A 536 17.82 -18.41 -24.62
C GLY A 536 18.70 -18.49 -23.36
N GLY A 537 18.06 -18.44 -22.20
CA GLY A 537 18.70 -18.57 -20.90
C GLY A 537 19.05 -20.01 -20.55
N GLU A 538 19.59 -20.19 -19.34
CA GLU A 538 20.11 -21.47 -18.85
C GLU A 538 19.03 -22.57 -18.78
N LEU A 539 17.76 -22.20 -18.59
CA LEU A 539 16.65 -23.14 -18.44
C LEU A 539 15.94 -23.47 -19.76
N THR A 540 16.22 -22.76 -20.85
CA THR A 540 15.59 -23.00 -22.16
C THR A 540 15.92 -24.39 -22.70
N ASP A 541 17.16 -24.84 -22.54
CA ASP A 541 17.64 -26.17 -23.00
C ASP A 541 17.87 -27.17 -21.83
N ALA A 542 17.41 -26.84 -20.62
CA ALA A 542 17.63 -27.66 -19.44
C ALA A 542 16.75 -28.92 -19.42
N SER A 543 17.23 -29.97 -18.74
CA SER A 543 16.44 -31.18 -18.52
C SER A 543 15.19 -30.88 -17.67
N ALA A 544 14.10 -31.62 -17.91
CA ALA A 544 12.84 -31.45 -17.18
C ALA A 544 13.01 -31.46 -15.64
N LEU A 545 13.91 -32.27 -15.10
CA LEU A 545 14.19 -32.30 -13.65
C LEU A 545 14.75 -30.96 -13.15
N THR A 546 15.76 -30.42 -13.82
CA THR A 546 16.34 -29.11 -13.47
C THR A 546 15.29 -28.01 -13.57
N THR A 547 14.48 -28.02 -14.62
CA THR A 547 13.40 -27.04 -14.82
C THR A 547 12.35 -27.12 -13.72
N THR A 548 11.93 -28.33 -13.32
CA THR A 548 10.96 -28.50 -12.22
C THR A 548 11.55 -28.05 -10.88
N LEU A 549 12.80 -28.41 -10.57
CA LEU A 549 13.47 -27.94 -9.35
C LEU A 549 13.66 -26.42 -9.34
N ALA A 550 13.94 -25.82 -10.51
CA ALA A 550 14.04 -24.38 -10.70
C ALA A 550 12.69 -23.67 -10.48
N MET A 551 11.57 -24.24 -10.97
CA MET A 551 10.22 -23.74 -10.67
C MET A 551 9.93 -23.79 -9.16
N ILE A 552 10.26 -24.90 -8.49
CA ILE A 552 10.07 -25.03 -7.05
C ILE A 552 10.89 -23.97 -6.30
N GLY A 553 12.14 -23.75 -6.71
CA GLY A 553 12.99 -22.66 -6.19
C GLY A 553 12.30 -21.30 -6.33
N LEU A 554 11.87 -20.95 -7.54
CA LEU A 554 11.19 -19.69 -7.84
C LEU A 554 9.93 -19.48 -6.98
N LEU A 555 9.05 -20.48 -6.92
CA LEU A 555 7.82 -20.40 -6.11
C LEU A 555 8.13 -20.32 -4.61
N SER A 556 9.11 -21.08 -4.13
CA SER A 556 9.51 -21.04 -2.72
C SER A 556 10.04 -19.67 -2.32
N GLY A 557 10.79 -19.00 -3.20
CA GLY A 557 11.26 -17.63 -2.98
C GLY A 557 10.12 -16.63 -2.87
N MET A 558 9.12 -16.72 -3.77
CA MET A 558 7.94 -15.86 -3.71
C MET A 558 7.16 -16.08 -2.42
N VAL A 559 6.84 -17.33 -2.08
CA VAL A 559 6.04 -17.67 -0.91
C VAL A 559 6.75 -17.28 0.38
N LEU A 560 8.03 -17.60 0.54
CA LEU A 560 8.78 -17.27 1.76
C LEU A 560 8.85 -15.77 1.98
N MET A 561 9.12 -15.00 0.91
CA MET A 561 9.20 -13.55 1.02
C MET A 561 7.83 -12.90 1.30
N SER A 562 6.74 -13.45 0.75
CA SER A 562 5.39 -13.00 1.07
C SER A 562 4.98 -13.34 2.50
N LEU A 563 5.38 -14.52 3.02
CA LEU A 563 5.13 -14.91 4.40
C LEU A 563 5.87 -14.01 5.39
N LEU A 564 7.09 -13.58 5.07
CA LEU A 564 7.79 -12.57 5.85
C LEU A 564 7.02 -11.25 5.86
N GLY A 565 6.41 -10.85 4.75
CA GLY A 565 5.56 -9.65 4.68
C GLY A 565 4.27 -9.75 5.49
N LYS A 566 3.70 -10.96 5.64
CA LYS A 566 2.57 -11.20 6.56
C LYS A 566 2.99 -11.23 8.03
N TRP A 567 4.25 -11.59 8.29
CA TRP A 567 4.77 -11.71 9.66
C TRP A 567 5.28 -10.38 10.23
N ALA A 568 5.85 -9.53 9.37
CA ALA A 568 6.04 -8.11 9.68
C ALA A 568 4.68 -7.43 9.89
#